data_AF-A0ABD6ETN0-F1
#
_entry.id   AF-A0ABD6ETN0-F1
#
_cell.length_a   1.000
_cell.length_b   1.000
_cell.length_c   1.000
_cell.angle_alpha   90.00
_cell.angle_beta   90.00
_cell.angle_gamma   90.00
#
_symmetry.space_group_name_H-M   'P 1'
#
loop_
_entity.id
_entity.type
_entity.pdbx_description
1 polymer ?
#
loop_
_entity_poly.entity_id
_entity_poly.type
_entity_poly.pdbx_seq_one_letter_code
_entity_poly.pdbx_strand_id
1 'polypeptide(L)'
;MIHGGCAAEDLARLFSTSLAADDRRKHLDQLLQHYHTKLEDALGRAPPFSLDQVKESMFQLYPFLMTVALVTVGPMVTVKYKDLPRQEIEAIERSLVDRAFALLEDIMYYHEKYGFSNKQI
;
A
#
# COMPACT_ATOMS: atom_id res chain seq x y z
N MET A 1 -13.06 6.86 -4.97
CA MET A 1 -13.87 6.42 -3.81
C MET A 1 -13.20 7.00 -2.58
N ILE A 2 -13.84 7.95 -1.91
CA ILE A 2 -13.39 8.45 -0.59
C ILE A 2 -14.23 7.65 0.41
N HIS A 3 -13.61 6.77 1.21
CA HIS A 3 -14.29 6.11 2.34
C HIS A 3 -13.76 6.70 3.64
N GLY A 4 -14.53 6.60 4.73
CA GLY A 4 -14.09 6.98 6.08
C GLY A 4 -13.05 6.01 6.64
N GLY A 5 -11.90 5.91 5.98
CA GLY A 5 -10.76 5.05 6.37
C GLY A 5 -9.85 5.73 7.38
N CYS A 6 -8.84 4.99 7.83
CA CYS A 6 -7.75 5.55 8.63
C CYS A 6 -6.54 5.90 7.73
N ALA A 7 -5.71 6.85 8.16
CA ALA A 7 -4.53 7.27 7.40
C ALA A 7 -3.60 6.11 7.03
N ALA A 8 -3.50 5.09 7.90
CA ALA A 8 -2.71 3.90 7.65
C ALA A 8 -3.20 3.10 6.43
N GLU A 9 -4.52 2.99 6.23
CA GLU A 9 -5.09 2.33 5.05
C GLU A 9 -4.78 3.11 3.77
N ASP A 10 -4.97 4.42 3.80
CA ASP A 10 -4.73 5.28 2.64
C ASP A 10 -3.26 5.24 2.22
N LEU A 11 -2.33 5.29 3.18
CA LEU A 11 -0.89 5.19 2.94
C LEU A 11 -0.50 3.80 2.40
N ALA A 12 -1.03 2.72 3.00
CA ALA A 12 -0.80 1.36 2.51
C ALA A 12 -1.25 1.21 1.05
N ARG A 13 -2.45 1.71 0.71
CA ARG A 13 -2.97 1.67 -0.65
C ARG A 13 -2.16 2.54 -1.60
N LEU A 14 -1.84 3.78 -1.23
CA LEU A 14 -1.07 4.69 -2.05
C LEU A 14 0.30 4.10 -2.41
N PHE A 15 1.09 3.70 -1.42
CA PHE A 15 2.45 3.20 -1.66
C PHE A 15 2.45 1.90 -2.45
N SER A 16 1.55 0.96 -2.11
CA SER A 16 1.55 -0.37 -2.72
C SER A 16 1.02 -0.38 -4.16
N THR A 17 0.04 0.49 -4.46
CA THR A 17 -0.59 0.53 -5.79
C THR A 17 0.03 1.56 -6.73
N SER A 18 0.84 2.50 -6.23
CA SER A 18 1.41 3.60 -7.03
C SER A 18 2.92 3.55 -7.17
N LEU A 19 3.65 2.89 -6.26
CA LEU A 19 5.11 2.76 -6.35
C LEU A 19 5.54 1.39 -6.88
N ALA A 20 6.76 1.32 -7.39
CA ALA A 20 7.44 0.05 -7.62
C ALA A 20 7.76 -0.62 -6.28
N ALA A 21 7.95 -1.95 -6.30
CA ALA A 21 8.22 -2.72 -5.09
C ALA A 21 9.50 -2.29 -4.39
N ASP A 22 10.57 -2.14 -5.16
CA ASP A 22 11.86 -1.74 -4.63
C ASP A 22 11.82 -0.33 -4.04
N ASP A 23 11.12 0.60 -4.69
CA ASP A 23 10.96 1.96 -4.19
C ASP A 23 10.22 2.00 -2.86
N ARG A 24 9.05 1.34 -2.75
CA ARG A 24 8.28 1.35 -1.51
C ARG A 24 9.02 0.63 -0.38
N ARG A 25 9.70 -0.48 -0.66
CA ARG A 25 10.45 -1.25 0.35
C ARG A 25 11.65 -0.45 0.87
N LYS A 26 12.39 0.21 -0.03
CA LYS A 26 13.60 0.99 0.29
C LYS A 26 13.29 2.31 0.97
N HIS A 27 12.23 3.00 0.56
CA HIS A 27 11.93 4.36 0.99
C HIS A 27 10.79 4.47 2.01
N LEU A 28 10.24 3.34 2.49
CA LEU A 28 9.05 3.33 3.34
C LEU A 28 9.14 4.27 4.54
N ASP A 29 10.23 4.16 5.31
CA ASP A 29 10.41 4.94 6.53
C ASP A 29 10.54 6.44 6.23
N GLN A 30 11.20 6.79 5.13
CA GLN A 30 11.32 8.17 4.67
C GLN A 30 9.97 8.73 4.23
N LEU A 31 9.15 7.93 3.54
CA LEU A 31 7.81 8.32 3.10
C LEU A 31 6.86 8.54 4.27
N LEU A 32 6.87 7.64 5.26
CA LEU A 32 6.05 7.77 6.46
C LEU A 32 6.48 8.98 7.31
N GLN A 33 7.78 9.18 7.49
CA GLN A 33 8.31 10.36 8.18
C GLN A 33 7.91 11.65 7.45
N HIS A 34 8.01 11.66 6.12
CA HIS A 34 7.62 12.81 5.31
C HIS A 34 6.12 13.14 5.50
N TYR A 35 5.25 12.13 5.43
CA TYR A 35 3.82 12.28 5.70
C TYR A 35 3.56 12.89 7.08
N HIS A 36 4.15 12.30 8.14
CA HIS A 36 3.91 12.74 9.51
C HIS A 36 4.41 14.17 9.75
N THR A 37 5.60 14.51 9.24
CA THR A 37 6.16 15.87 9.29
C THR A 37 5.27 16.89 8.57
N LYS A 38 4.80 16.55 7.36
CA LYS A 38 3.92 17.44 6.58
C LYS A 38 2.57 17.64 7.24
N LEU A 39 2.06 16.61 7.92
CA LEU A 39 0.84 16.72 8.69
C LEU A 39 1.00 17.64 9.90
N GLU A 40 2.11 17.53 10.63
CA GLU A 40 2.45 18.43 11.74
C GLU A 40 2.56 19.88 11.28
N ASP A 41 3.30 20.13 10.19
CA ASP A 41 3.43 21.45 9.56
C ASP A 41 2.05 22.06 9.25
N ALA A 42 1.15 21.27 8.66
CA ALA A 42 -0.19 21.71 8.26
C ALA A 42 -1.12 21.98 9.46
N LEU A 43 -0.95 21.23 10.56
CA LEU A 43 -1.74 21.41 11.78
C LEU A 43 -1.22 22.55 12.67
N GLY A 44 0.05 22.96 12.50
CA GLY A 44 0.73 23.88 13.42
C GLY A 44 0.94 23.30 14.81
N ARG A 45 0.82 21.97 14.96
CA ARG A 45 0.97 21.21 16.20
C ARG A 45 1.18 19.73 15.89
N ALA A 46 1.69 18.99 16.86
CA ALA A 46 1.82 17.54 16.76
C ALA A 46 0.45 16.86 16.46
N PRO A 47 0.41 15.89 15.52
CA PRO A 47 -0.76 15.05 15.31
C PRO A 47 -1.12 14.26 16.59
N PRO A 48 -2.39 13.83 16.76
CA PRO A 48 -2.81 13.06 17.94
C PRO A 48 -2.30 11.59 17.93
N PHE A 49 -1.29 11.29 17.11
CA PHE A 49 -0.67 9.98 16.98
C PHE A 49 0.81 10.11 16.60
N SER A 50 1.62 9.15 17.00
CA SER A 50 3.04 9.06 16.63
C SER A 50 3.23 8.43 15.24
N LEU A 51 4.40 8.64 14.66
CA LEU A 51 4.83 7.94 13.45
C LEU A 51 4.79 6.42 13.62
N ASP A 52 5.21 5.91 14.78
CA ASP A 52 5.21 4.47 15.08
C ASP A 52 3.79 3.90 15.09
N GLN A 53 2.81 4.63 15.64
CA GLN A 53 1.41 4.21 15.62
C GLN A 53 0.87 4.10 14.19
N VAL A 54 1.24 5.02 13.30
CA VAL A 54 0.88 4.95 11.87
C VAL A 54 1.53 3.72 11.22
N LYS A 55 2.82 3.50 11.44
CA LYS A 55 3.59 2.39 10.87
C LYS A 55 3.05 1.04 11.34
N GLU A 56 2.80 0.89 12.64
CA GLU A 56 2.25 -0.34 13.22
C GLU A 56 0.85 -0.62 12.69
N SER A 57 -0.04 0.39 12.70
CA SER A 57 -1.40 0.24 12.17
C SER A 57 -1.40 -0.12 10.69
N MET A 58 -0.50 0.49 9.90
CA MET A 58 -0.34 0.20 8.49
C MET A 58 0.05 -1.26 8.27
N PHE A 59 1.03 -1.77 9.01
CA PHE A 59 1.49 -3.15 8.87
C PHE A 59 0.50 -4.19 9.37
N GLN A 60 -0.25 -3.90 10.44
CA GLN A 60 -1.30 -4.79 10.92
C GLN A 60 -2.45 -4.91 9.91
N LEU A 61 -2.81 -3.81 9.25
CA LEU A 61 -3.87 -3.79 8.25
C LEU A 61 -3.39 -4.27 6.86
N TYR A 62 -2.09 -4.21 6.59
CA TYR A 62 -1.51 -4.43 5.25
C TYR A 62 -1.96 -5.75 4.61
N PRO A 63 -1.88 -6.93 5.27
CA PRO A 63 -2.22 -8.20 4.62
C PRO A 63 -3.67 -8.24 4.14
N PHE A 64 -4.59 -7.73 4.97
CA PHE A 64 -6.01 -7.66 4.63
C PHE A 64 -6.24 -6.68 3.47
N LEU A 65 -5.76 -5.44 3.60
CA LEU A 65 -5.99 -4.39 2.62
C LEU A 65 -5.38 -4.71 1.26
N MET A 66 -4.16 -5.26 1.24
CA MET A 66 -3.48 -5.55 -0.01
C MET A 66 -4.00 -6.82 -0.68
N THR A 67 -4.59 -7.76 0.07
CA THR A 67 -5.36 -8.86 -0.52
C THR A 67 -6.57 -8.32 -1.29
N VAL A 68 -7.29 -7.33 -0.72
CA VAL A 68 -8.38 -6.65 -1.43
C VAL A 68 -7.86 -5.89 -2.64
N ALA A 69 -6.73 -5.19 -2.53
CA ALA A 69 -6.12 -4.48 -3.66
C ALA A 69 -5.72 -5.43 -4.80
N LEU A 70 -5.12 -6.58 -4.48
CA LEU A 70 -4.67 -7.59 -5.44
C LEU A 70 -5.80 -8.05 -6.37
N VAL A 71 -7.00 -8.30 -5.82
CA VAL A 71 -8.16 -8.78 -6.59
C VAL A 71 -8.92 -7.66 -7.31
N THR A 72 -8.78 -6.41 -6.89
CA THR A 72 -9.56 -5.27 -7.43
C THR A 72 -8.78 -4.44 -8.46
N VAL A 73 -7.47 -4.25 -8.29
CA VAL A 73 -6.66 -3.37 -9.15
C VAL A 73 -6.56 -3.92 -10.57
N GLY A 74 -6.34 -5.23 -10.75
CA GLY A 74 -6.24 -5.86 -12.07
C GLY A 74 -7.45 -5.56 -12.96
N PRO A 75 -8.68 -5.92 -12.53
CA PRO A 75 -9.90 -5.60 -13.27
C PRO A 75 -10.12 -4.10 -13.53
N MET A 76 -9.79 -3.23 -12.58
CA MET A 76 -9.92 -1.78 -12.78
C MET A 76 -8.99 -1.26 -13.88
N VAL A 77 -7.76 -1.78 -13.93
CA VAL A 77 -6.77 -1.40 -14.93
C VAL A 77 -7.16 -1.91 -16.31
N THR A 78 -7.59 -3.17 -16.43
CA THR A 78 -7.95 -3.75 -17.74
C THR A 78 -9.16 -3.06 -18.37
N VAL A 79 -10.16 -2.67 -17.58
CA VAL A 79 -11.32 -1.89 -18.08
C VAL A 79 -10.90 -0.52 -18.62
N LYS A 80 -9.91 0.13 -18.01
CA LYS A 80 -9.46 1.47 -18.37
C LYS A 80 -8.70 1.50 -19.71
N TYR A 81 -8.02 0.42 -20.05
CA TYR A 81 -7.09 0.36 -21.19
C TYR A 81 -7.52 -0.60 -22.30
N LYS A 82 -8.77 -1.07 -22.27
CA LYS A 82 -9.33 -2.01 -23.25
C LYS A 82 -9.28 -1.54 -24.70
N ASP A 83 -9.19 -0.23 -24.93
CA ASP A 83 -9.21 0.39 -26.26
C ASP A 83 -7.79 0.69 -26.80
N LEU A 84 -6.74 0.32 -26.06
CA LEU A 84 -5.35 0.49 -26.50
C LEU A 84 -4.91 -0.59 -27.51
N PRO A 85 -3.86 -0.36 -28.30
CA PRO A 85 -3.25 -1.39 -29.14
C PRO A 85 -2.84 -2.62 -28.32
N ARG A 86 -2.98 -3.82 -28.91
CA ARG A 86 -2.71 -5.10 -28.22
C ARG A 86 -1.32 -5.15 -27.58
N GLN A 87 -0.30 -4.61 -28.25
CA GLN A 87 1.06 -4.57 -27.74
C GLN A 87 1.19 -3.76 -26.44
N GLU A 88 0.46 -2.65 -26.32
CA GLU A 88 0.44 -1.82 -25.11
C GLU A 88 -0.32 -2.52 -23.99
N ILE A 89 -1.46 -3.16 -24.30
CA ILE A 89 -2.21 -3.97 -23.33
C ILE A 89 -1.33 -5.08 -22.76
N GLU A 90 -0.60 -5.81 -23.61
CA GLU A 90 0.29 -6.88 -23.16
C GLU A 90 1.44 -6.38 -22.27
N ALA A 91 1.96 -5.18 -22.55
CA ALA A 91 2.97 -4.56 -21.69
C ALA A 91 2.38 -4.20 -20.30
N ILE A 92 1.15 -3.68 -20.27
CA ILE A 92 0.42 -3.39 -19.03
C ILE A 92 0.14 -4.67 -18.26
N GLU A 93 -0.35 -5.72 -18.92
CA GLU A 93 -0.65 -7.03 -18.31
C GLU A 93 0.61 -7.64 -17.67
N ARG A 94 1.75 -7.64 -18.38
CA ARG A 94 3.03 -8.10 -17.80
C ARG A 94 3.41 -7.30 -16.56
N SER A 95 3.32 -5.97 -16.63
CA SER A 95 3.61 -5.11 -15.48
C SER A 95 2.66 -5.39 -14.30
N LEU A 96 1.38 -5.65 -14.55
CA LEU A 96 0.42 -6.00 -13.50
C LEU A 96 0.76 -7.32 -12.82
N VAL A 97 1.20 -8.33 -13.58
CA VAL A 97 1.62 -9.62 -13.03
C VAL A 97 2.84 -9.46 -12.13
N ASP A 98 3.87 -8.73 -12.57
CA ASP A 98 5.06 -8.47 -11.76
C ASP A 98 4.72 -7.74 -10.45
N ARG A 99 3.82 -6.75 -10.54
CA ARG A 99 3.33 -6.01 -9.36
C ARG A 99 2.49 -6.89 -8.44
N ALA A 100 1.69 -7.80 -8.98
CA ALA A 100 0.90 -8.76 -8.21
C ALA A 100 1.79 -9.72 -7.42
N PHE A 101 2.86 -10.25 -8.03
CA PHE A 101 3.85 -11.09 -7.33
C PHE A 101 4.52 -10.33 -6.19
N ALA A 102 5.04 -9.13 -6.46
CA ALA A 102 5.67 -8.33 -5.42
C ALA A 102 4.70 -7.95 -4.29
N LEU A 103 3.42 -7.72 -4.61
CA LEU A 103 2.40 -7.44 -3.61
C LEU A 103 2.10 -8.68 -2.75
N LEU A 104 2.05 -9.87 -3.35
CA LEU A 104 1.87 -11.12 -2.64
C LEU A 104 3.04 -11.41 -1.68
N GLU A 105 4.27 -11.18 -2.11
CA GLU A 105 5.46 -11.26 -1.25
C GLU A 105 5.35 -10.32 -0.05
N ASP A 106 4.94 -9.07 -0.27
CA ASP A 106 4.77 -8.10 0.82
C ASP A 106 3.65 -8.53 1.78
N ILE A 107 2.52 -9.01 1.26
CA ILE A 107 1.41 -9.54 2.07
C ILE A 107 1.91 -10.66 2.97
N MET A 108 2.65 -11.63 2.42
CA MET A 108 3.20 -12.75 3.19
C MET A 108 4.18 -12.25 4.26
N TYR A 109 5.10 -11.36 3.90
CA TYR A 109 6.07 -10.78 4.83
C TYR A 109 5.39 -10.07 6.01
N TYR A 110 4.44 -9.17 5.73
CA TYR A 110 3.76 -8.42 6.79
C TYR A 110 2.80 -9.29 7.59
N HIS A 111 2.18 -10.30 6.98
CA HIS A 111 1.36 -11.28 7.70
C HIS A 111 2.19 -12.11 8.67
N GLU A 112 3.35 -12.62 8.24
CA GLU A 112 4.23 -13.41 9.11
C GLU A 112 4.77 -12.57 10.28
N LYS A 113 5.17 -11.33 9.99
CA LYS A 113 5.80 -10.46 10.99
C LYS A 113 4.82 -9.78 11.94
N TYR A 114 3.63 -9.41 11.48
CA TYR A 114 2.66 -8.59 12.24
C TYR A 114 1.28 -9.22 12.39
N GLY A 115 1.07 -10.44 11.87
CA GLY A 115 -0.19 -11.17 12.00
C GLY A 115 -0.53 -11.52 13.45
N PHE A 116 -1.83 -11.76 13.68
CA PHE A 116 -2.40 -11.97 15.02
C PHE A 116 -1.78 -13.15 15.81
N SER A 117 -1.10 -14.08 15.15
CA SER A 117 -0.47 -15.25 15.78
C SER A 117 0.78 -14.93 16.61
N ASN A 118 1.39 -13.74 16.47
CA ASN A 118 2.61 -13.37 17.21
C ASN A 118 2.37 -12.57 18.50
N LYS A 119 1.10 -12.30 18.87
CA LYS A 119 0.78 -11.72 20.17
C LYS A 119 0.47 -12.86 21.14
N GLN A 120 1.48 -13.34 21.87
CA GLN A 120 1.23 -14.13 23.09
C GLN A 120 0.42 -13.25 24.05
N ILE A 121 -0.83 -13.66 24.30
CA ILE A 121 -1.67 -13.14 25.39
C ILE A 121 -1.23 -13.84 26.68
#